data_AF-A0A1F5N7U0-F1
#
_entry.id   AF-A0A1F5N7U0-F1
#
_cell.length_a   1.000
_cell.length_b   1.000
_cell.length_c   1.000
_cell.angle_alpha   90.00
_cell.angle_beta   90.00
_cell.angle_gamma   90.00
#
_symmetry.space_group_name_H-M   'P 1'
#
loop_
_entity.id
_entity.type
_entity.pdbx_description
1 polymer ?
#
loop_
_entity_poly.entity_id
_entity_poly.type
_entity_poly.pdbx_seq_one_letter_code
_entity_poly.pdbx_strand_id
1 'polypeptide(L)'
;MANAVDENKDQEFKDDLDAFNQQQRLEEERRAEEEASQQQNQNQNSPSNPILDAAKDKAKQIGKEAVKGVAKSAIAATAPYWGTALAVLVGIGLFMGLLMFIAVTTVAYCNQGGLKGFAVNTLSNLGWLAGLGDFCEPFDLSDSSSGGGGGGGGFSPPVTGKLTEFEARNLFSVAGIPINKVCTDVTTLVANPPGQTCLVGINRATVDEVIALKTVCPSCSIVVTGGTEPGHEPGACSHANGFKIDIDDTANVNTYITSNFKPSGARASDGAALYTNSSGAVYARESNHWDIVVGCA
;
A
#
# COMPACT_ATOMS: atom_id res chain seq x y z
N MET A 1 12.35 -34.85 -41.68
CA MET A 1 11.63 -34.36 -40.49
C MET A 1 12.58 -33.82 -39.40
N ALA A 2 13.84 -33.48 -39.71
CA ALA A 2 14.80 -32.96 -38.71
C ALA A 2 14.99 -31.43 -38.73
N ASN A 3 14.61 -30.71 -39.81
CA ASN A 3 14.84 -29.26 -39.91
C ASN A 3 13.79 -28.38 -39.20
N ALA A 4 12.58 -28.88 -38.95
CA ALA A 4 11.50 -28.04 -38.42
C ALA A 4 11.53 -27.85 -36.89
N VAL A 5 12.38 -28.61 -36.18
CA VAL A 5 12.49 -28.53 -34.71
C VAL A 5 13.53 -27.49 -34.28
N ASP A 6 14.52 -27.21 -35.14
CA ASP A 6 15.61 -26.28 -34.84
C ASP A 6 15.17 -24.81 -35.01
N GLU A 7 14.43 -24.51 -36.08
CA GLU A 7 13.89 -23.16 -36.35
C GLU A 7 12.92 -22.66 -35.26
N ASN A 8 12.23 -23.57 -34.57
CA ASN A 8 11.24 -23.20 -33.55
C ASN A 8 11.92 -22.74 -32.24
N LYS A 9 13.07 -23.31 -31.89
CA LYS A 9 13.85 -22.90 -30.71
C LYS A 9 14.56 -21.57 -30.93
N ASP A 10 15.04 -21.33 -32.15
CA ASP A 10 15.66 -20.07 -32.53
C ASP A 10 14.67 -18.91 -32.56
N GLN A 11 13.37 -19.19 -32.79
CA GLN A 11 12.33 -18.19 -32.74
C GLN A 11 11.94 -17.85 -31.30
N GLU A 12 11.78 -18.86 -30.44
CA GLU A 12 11.50 -18.68 -29.01
C GLU A 12 12.61 -17.87 -28.31
N PHE A 13 13.88 -18.12 -28.63
CA PHE A 13 15.00 -17.35 -28.08
C PHE A 13 15.01 -15.87 -28.53
N LYS A 14 14.56 -15.59 -29.77
CA LYS A 14 14.46 -14.21 -30.26
C LYS A 14 13.31 -13.47 -29.59
N ASP A 15 12.18 -14.14 -29.41
CA ASP A 15 11.00 -13.57 -28.75
C ASP A 15 11.30 -13.25 -27.27
N ASP A 16 12.04 -14.12 -26.58
CA ASP A 16 12.51 -13.88 -25.21
C ASP A 16 13.52 -12.72 -25.12
N LEU A 17 14.44 -12.62 -26.08
CA LEU A 17 15.41 -11.54 -26.14
C LEU A 17 14.73 -10.18 -26.41
N ASP A 18 13.70 -10.17 -27.27
CA ASP A 18 12.91 -8.98 -27.54
C ASP A 18 12.05 -8.56 -26.34
N ALA A 19 11.48 -9.53 -25.61
CA ALA A 19 10.76 -9.27 -24.36
C ALA A 19 11.67 -8.68 -23.29
N PHE A 20 12.90 -9.20 -23.13
CA PHE A 20 13.90 -8.65 -22.22
C PHE A 20 14.31 -7.22 -22.60
N ASN A 21 14.58 -6.98 -23.88
CA ASN A 21 14.93 -5.64 -24.39
C ASN A 21 13.77 -4.65 -24.21
N GLN A 22 12.52 -5.10 -24.32
CA GLN A 22 11.35 -4.27 -24.06
C GLN A 22 11.20 -3.94 -22.57
N GLN A 23 11.46 -4.90 -21.67
CA GLN A 23 11.46 -4.65 -20.23
C GLN A 23 12.51 -3.61 -19.84
N GLN A 24 13.72 -3.68 -20.40
CA GLN A 24 14.75 -2.66 -20.13
C GLN A 24 14.33 -1.27 -20.58
N ARG A 25 13.73 -1.13 -21.77
CA ARG A 25 13.22 0.17 -22.24
C ARG A 25 12.11 0.74 -21.34
N LEU A 26 11.21 -0.11 -20.84
CA LEU A 26 10.16 0.30 -19.90
C LEU A 26 10.73 0.72 -18.54
N GLU A 27 11.81 0.08 -18.08
CA GLU A 27 12.51 0.48 -16.86
C GLU A 27 13.25 1.81 -17.02
N GLU A 28 13.88 2.05 -18.17
CA GLU A 28 14.50 3.34 -18.50
C GLU A 28 13.46 4.46 -18.58
N GLU A 29 12.29 4.21 -19.19
CA GLU A 29 11.18 5.17 -19.23
C GLU A 29 10.64 5.49 -17.82
N ARG A 30 10.41 4.48 -16.97
CA ARG A 30 9.98 4.71 -15.58
C ARG A 30 11.01 5.52 -14.80
N ARG A 31 12.29 5.24 -14.98
CA ARG A 31 13.37 5.99 -14.32
C ARG A 31 13.43 7.44 -14.81
N ALA A 32 13.22 7.69 -16.10
CA ALA A 32 13.15 9.03 -16.65
C ALA A 32 11.94 9.82 -16.13
N GLU A 33 10.78 9.17 -15.95
CA GLU A 33 9.59 9.77 -15.34
C GLU A 33 9.80 10.12 -13.86
N GLU A 34 10.46 9.24 -13.10
CA GLU A 34 10.84 9.52 -11.71
C GLU A 34 11.80 10.70 -11.59
N GLU A 35 12.83 10.77 -12.46
CA GLU A 35 13.77 11.89 -12.50
C GLU A 35 13.07 13.21 -12.90
N ALA A 36 12.13 13.18 -13.84
CA ALA A 36 11.34 14.34 -14.23
C ALA A 36 10.43 14.84 -13.09
N SER A 37 9.79 13.91 -12.37
CA SER A 37 8.96 14.22 -11.19
C SER A 37 9.79 14.82 -10.05
N GLN A 38 10.99 14.30 -9.81
CA GLN A 38 11.92 14.86 -8.81
C GLN A 38 12.40 16.27 -9.18
N GLN A 39 12.71 16.55 -10.45
CA GLN A 39 13.05 17.90 -10.89
C GLN A 39 11.88 18.88 -10.74
N GLN A 40 10.64 18.42 -10.96
CA GLN A 40 9.46 19.24 -10.78
C GLN A 40 9.23 19.59 -9.30
N ASN A 41 9.46 18.65 -8.38
CA ASN A 41 9.40 18.89 -6.95
C ASN A 41 10.52 19.82 -6.45
N GLN A 42 11.72 19.77 -7.04
CA GLN A 42 12.80 20.71 -6.72
C GLN A 42 12.50 22.14 -7.19
N ASN A 43 11.84 22.30 -8.34
CA ASN A 43 11.41 23.61 -8.83
C ASN A 43 10.27 24.22 -8.00
N GLN A 44 9.45 23.40 -7.33
CA GLN A 44 8.39 23.86 -6.44
C GLN A 44 8.89 24.24 -5.03
N ASN A 45 10.00 23.66 -4.57
CA ASN A 45 10.58 23.92 -3.25
C ASN A 45 11.72 24.95 -3.26
N SER A 46 11.90 25.72 -4.34
CA SER A 46 12.93 26.75 -4.39
C SER A 46 12.53 27.96 -3.51
N PRO A 47 13.33 28.35 -2.51
CA PRO A 47 13.01 29.50 -1.65
C PRO A 47 13.00 30.79 -2.48
N SER A 48 11.90 31.54 -2.38
CA SER A 48 11.69 32.83 -3.05
C SER A 48 12.88 33.77 -2.83
N ASN A 49 13.64 34.02 -3.88
CA ASN A 49 14.74 34.99 -3.85
C ASN A 49 14.20 36.35 -4.32
N PRO A 50 14.16 37.39 -3.47
CA PRO A 50 13.47 38.66 -3.74
C PRO A 50 14.03 39.46 -4.92
N ILE A 51 15.17 39.04 -5.50
CA ILE A 51 15.78 39.65 -6.68
C ILE A 51 15.06 39.22 -7.98
N LEU A 52 14.45 38.03 -8.02
CA LEU A 52 13.78 37.52 -9.22
C LEU A 52 12.38 38.11 -9.42
N ASP A 53 11.69 38.45 -8.33
CA ASP A 53 10.37 39.08 -8.39
C ASP A 53 10.45 40.56 -8.81
N ALA A 54 11.51 41.26 -8.39
CA ALA A 54 11.80 42.62 -8.86
C ALA A 54 12.10 42.68 -10.37
N ALA A 55 12.63 41.60 -10.95
CA ALA A 55 12.85 41.49 -12.39
C ALA A 55 11.54 41.21 -13.17
N LYS A 56 10.64 40.39 -12.60
CA LYS A 56 9.32 40.09 -13.19
C LYS A 56 8.40 41.31 -13.20
N ASP A 57 8.42 42.15 -12.17
CA ASP A 57 7.59 43.36 -12.14
C ASP A 57 8.04 44.42 -13.15
N LYS A 58 9.35 44.52 -13.43
CA LYS A 58 9.85 45.39 -14.51
C LYS A 58 9.49 44.87 -15.90
N ALA A 59 9.49 43.56 -16.13
CA ALA A 59 9.05 42.98 -17.39
C ALA A 59 7.53 43.21 -17.65
N LYS A 60 6.71 43.21 -16.59
CA LYS A 60 5.27 43.43 -16.66
C LYS A 60 4.89 44.89 -16.99
N GLN A 61 5.71 45.87 -16.61
CA GLN A 61 5.53 47.26 -17.02
C GLN A 61 5.92 47.51 -18.48
N ILE A 62 6.98 46.87 -18.99
CA ILE A 62 7.43 47.02 -20.39
C ILE A 62 6.42 46.37 -21.36
N GLY A 63 5.75 45.29 -20.94
CA GLY A 63 4.73 44.60 -21.76
C GLY A 63 3.45 45.41 -22.02
N LYS A 64 3.13 46.41 -21.19
CA LYS A 64 1.85 47.15 -21.32
C LYS A 64 1.84 48.16 -22.48
N GLU A 65 3.00 48.61 -22.93
CA GLU A 65 3.15 49.53 -24.08
C GLU A 65 3.26 48.78 -25.42
N ALA A 66 3.58 47.48 -25.43
CA ALA A 66 3.71 46.67 -26.65
C ALA A 66 2.39 46.06 -27.17
N VAL A 67 1.33 46.04 -26.35
CA VAL A 67 0.05 45.36 -26.67
C VAL A 67 -0.82 46.14 -27.67
N LYS A 68 -0.54 47.41 -27.97
CA LYS A 68 -1.28 48.17 -28.99
C LYS A 68 -0.94 47.78 -30.45
N GLY A 69 0.08 46.93 -30.68
CA GLY A 69 0.58 46.62 -32.03
C GLY A 69 0.25 45.24 -32.60
N VAL A 70 -0.22 44.27 -31.80
CA VAL A 70 -0.35 42.86 -32.23
C VAL A 70 -1.74 42.32 -31.91
N ALA A 71 -2.77 43.05 -32.31
CA ALA A 71 -4.15 42.60 -32.28
C ALA A 71 -4.68 42.48 -33.71
N LYS A 72 -4.06 41.62 -34.54
CA LYS A 72 -4.57 41.27 -35.89
C LYS A 72 -3.77 40.12 -36.53
N SER A 73 -3.81 38.91 -35.94
CA SER A 73 -3.64 37.64 -36.68
C SER A 73 -3.43 36.45 -35.72
N ALA A 74 -4.50 35.92 -35.12
CA ALA A 74 -4.58 34.52 -34.68
C ALA A 74 -5.97 34.16 -34.11
N ILE A 75 -7.04 34.84 -34.55
CA ILE A 75 -8.41 34.44 -34.22
C ILE A 75 -9.14 34.19 -35.53
N ALA A 76 -8.83 33.07 -36.16
CA ALA A 76 -9.67 32.50 -37.21
C ALA A 76 -9.43 30.99 -37.26
N ALA A 77 -10.54 30.24 -37.15
CA ALA A 77 -10.72 28.81 -37.39
C ALA A 77 -10.35 27.84 -36.24
N THR A 78 -11.29 27.61 -35.31
CA THR A 78 -11.85 26.28 -34.89
C THR A 78 -12.83 26.44 -33.70
N ALA A 79 -13.90 27.23 -33.90
CA ALA A 79 -15.06 27.26 -33.01
C ALA A 79 -16.11 26.28 -33.59
N PRO A 80 -16.35 25.10 -32.97
CA PRO A 80 -17.41 25.03 -31.95
C PRO A 80 -17.20 24.03 -30.79
N TYR A 81 -16.09 23.29 -30.67
CA TYR A 81 -15.99 22.17 -29.71
C TYR A 81 -15.37 22.52 -28.35
N TRP A 82 -14.54 23.56 -28.29
CA TRP A 82 -13.88 23.97 -27.05
C TRP A 82 -14.86 24.54 -26.02
N GLY A 83 -15.93 25.19 -26.47
CA GLY A 83 -16.94 25.75 -25.57
C GLY A 83 -17.71 24.69 -24.79
N THR A 84 -18.12 23.61 -25.46
CA THR A 84 -18.83 22.50 -24.81
C THR A 84 -17.89 21.62 -24.00
N ALA A 85 -16.68 21.36 -24.47
CA ALA A 85 -15.68 20.58 -23.73
C ALA A 85 -15.27 21.29 -22.42
N LEU A 86 -15.02 22.60 -22.44
CA LEU A 86 -14.74 23.37 -21.21
C LEU A 86 -15.94 23.40 -20.27
N ALA A 87 -17.17 23.54 -20.78
CA ALA A 87 -18.36 23.51 -19.94
C ALA A 87 -18.56 22.14 -19.26
N VAL A 88 -18.27 21.04 -19.94
CA VAL A 88 -18.32 19.69 -19.37
C VAL A 88 -17.24 19.50 -18.30
N LEU A 89 -16.01 19.94 -18.54
CA LEU A 89 -14.92 19.82 -17.57
C LEU A 89 -15.17 20.67 -16.32
N VAL A 90 -15.71 21.88 -16.47
CA VAL A 90 -16.14 22.71 -15.34
C VAL A 90 -17.31 22.06 -14.60
N GLY A 91 -18.27 21.47 -15.32
CA GLY A 91 -19.39 20.73 -14.73
C GLY A 91 -18.95 19.51 -13.92
N ILE A 92 -18.02 18.70 -14.46
CA ILE A 92 -17.45 17.54 -13.77
C ILE A 92 -16.63 18.00 -12.55
N GLY A 93 -15.83 19.07 -12.67
CA GLY A 93 -15.08 19.63 -11.56
C GLY A 93 -15.97 20.12 -10.42
N LEU A 94 -17.07 20.82 -10.75
CA LEU A 94 -18.06 21.27 -9.75
C LEU A 94 -18.83 20.08 -9.13
N PHE A 95 -19.14 19.06 -9.92
CA PHE A 95 -19.83 17.86 -9.44
C PHE A 95 -18.92 17.02 -8.52
N MET A 96 -17.68 16.76 -8.91
CA MET A 96 -16.70 16.05 -8.10
C MET A 96 -16.33 16.85 -6.84
N GLY A 97 -16.24 18.18 -6.96
CA GLY A 97 -16.04 19.08 -5.82
C GLY A 97 -17.21 19.04 -4.84
N LEU A 98 -18.46 19.01 -5.34
CA LEU A 98 -19.66 18.87 -4.50
C LEU A 98 -19.71 17.49 -3.84
N LEU A 99 -19.36 16.41 -4.55
CA LEU A 99 -19.29 15.06 -3.98
C LEU A 99 -18.23 14.96 -2.88
N MET A 100 -17.03 15.52 -3.11
CA MET A 100 -15.99 15.62 -2.09
C MET A 100 -16.45 16.48 -0.89
N PHE A 101 -17.12 17.60 -1.14
CA PHE A 101 -17.66 18.44 -0.07
C PHE A 101 -18.73 17.73 0.76
N ILE A 102 -19.64 16.98 0.11
CA ILE A 102 -20.64 16.14 0.80
C ILE A 102 -19.93 15.05 1.62
N ALA A 103 -18.94 14.36 1.06
CA ALA A 103 -18.20 13.32 1.78
C ALA A 103 -17.46 13.90 3.00
N VAL A 104 -16.75 15.02 2.83
CA VAL A 104 -15.98 15.67 3.90
C VAL A 104 -16.90 16.23 4.98
N THR A 105 -18.01 16.88 4.60
CA THR A 105 -18.99 17.38 5.58
C THR A 105 -19.69 16.23 6.31
N THR A 106 -20.05 15.15 5.64
CA THR A 106 -20.66 13.96 6.27
C THR A 106 -19.71 13.33 7.31
N VAL A 107 -18.42 13.20 6.99
CA VAL A 107 -17.41 12.70 7.93
C VAL A 107 -17.18 13.68 9.09
N ALA A 108 -17.19 14.99 8.84
CA ALA A 108 -17.05 16.01 9.88
C ALA A 108 -18.27 16.04 10.83
N TYR A 109 -19.49 15.84 10.30
CA TYR A 109 -20.71 15.79 11.10
C TYR A 109 -20.84 14.50 11.93
N CYS A 110 -20.17 13.41 11.54
CA CYS A 110 -20.12 12.18 12.35
C CYS A 110 -19.30 12.34 13.64
N ASN A 111 -18.43 13.36 13.73
CA ASN A 111 -17.50 13.55 14.85
C ASN A 111 -17.97 14.59 15.90
N GLN A 112 -19.18 15.13 15.76
CA GLN A 112 -19.83 15.96 16.77
C GLN A 112 -21.19 15.36 17.14
N GLY A 113 -21.20 14.54 18.19
CA GLY A 113 -22.37 14.17 18.99
C GLY A 113 -23.75 14.27 18.33
N GLY A 114 -24.09 13.28 17.50
CA GLY A 114 -25.44 12.75 17.27
C GLY A 114 -26.55 13.75 16.89
N LEU A 115 -26.86 13.86 15.61
CA LEU A 115 -28.18 14.35 15.18
C LEU A 115 -29.23 13.26 15.40
N LYS A 116 -30.01 13.37 16.49
CA LYS A 116 -31.29 12.67 16.57
C LYS A 116 -32.28 13.36 15.63
N GLY A 117 -32.57 12.72 14.50
CA GLY A 117 -33.78 13.01 13.72
C GLY A 117 -33.60 13.78 12.43
N PHE A 118 -32.66 13.40 11.57
CA PHE A 118 -32.89 13.61 10.13
C PHE A 118 -33.70 12.40 9.61
N ALA A 119 -35.03 12.56 9.57
CA ALA A 119 -35.90 11.55 8.99
C ALA A 119 -35.66 11.48 7.48
N VAL A 120 -34.79 10.56 7.05
CA VAL A 120 -34.62 10.18 5.64
C VAL A 120 -35.83 9.36 5.22
N ASN A 121 -36.95 10.03 4.92
CA ASN A 121 -38.09 9.40 4.26
C ASN A 121 -38.32 9.95 2.84
N THR A 122 -37.28 10.52 2.23
CA THR A 122 -37.33 11.15 0.91
C THR A 122 -36.39 10.52 -0.12
N LEU A 123 -35.60 9.50 0.24
CA LEU A 123 -34.64 8.86 -0.67
C LEU A 123 -35.02 7.42 -1.10
N SER A 124 -36.10 6.86 -0.54
CA SER A 124 -36.58 5.51 -0.85
C SER A 124 -37.17 5.32 -2.25
N ASN A 125 -37.34 6.40 -3.04
CA ASN A 125 -37.85 6.34 -4.42
C ASN A 125 -36.77 6.45 -5.50
N LEU A 126 -35.48 6.42 -5.15
CA LEU A 126 -34.37 6.40 -6.11
C LEU A 126 -33.69 5.03 -6.08
N GLY A 127 -34.21 4.09 -6.88
CA GLY A 127 -33.85 2.66 -6.85
C GLY A 127 -32.39 2.28 -7.18
N TRP A 128 -31.50 3.23 -7.45
CA TRP A 128 -30.06 2.99 -7.64
C TRP A 128 -29.21 3.40 -6.42
N LEU A 129 -29.82 4.00 -5.39
CA LEU A 129 -29.17 4.41 -4.13
C LEU A 129 -29.56 3.51 -2.94
N ALA A 130 -30.35 2.47 -3.17
CA ALA A 130 -30.84 1.53 -2.15
C ALA A 130 -29.76 0.65 -1.48
N GLY A 131 -28.47 0.85 -1.81
CA GLY A 131 -27.33 0.18 -1.18
C GLY A 131 -26.56 1.02 -0.18
N LEU A 132 -26.93 2.29 0.03
CA LEU A 132 -26.34 3.13 1.09
C LEU A 132 -27.20 2.99 2.35
N GLY A 133 -27.09 1.83 3.00
CA GLY A 133 -27.62 1.64 4.35
C GLY A 133 -27.04 2.67 5.32
N ASP A 134 -27.78 2.95 6.39
CA ASP A 134 -27.46 3.94 7.42
C ASP A 134 -25.98 3.91 7.83
N PHE A 135 -25.22 4.92 7.40
CA PHE A 135 -23.79 5.08 7.68
C PHE A 135 -23.47 5.36 9.16
N CYS A 136 -24.47 5.30 10.05
CA CYS A 136 -24.35 5.68 11.45
C CYS A 136 -24.97 4.68 12.43
N GLU A 137 -25.38 3.47 12.01
CA GLU A 137 -25.76 2.44 12.98
C GLU A 137 -24.53 1.73 13.57
N PRO A 138 -24.49 1.49 14.89
CA PRO A 138 -23.49 0.61 15.50
C PRO A 138 -23.75 -0.83 15.05
N PHE A 139 -22.74 -1.44 14.42
CA PHE A 139 -22.80 -2.83 13.94
C PHE A 139 -22.79 -3.78 15.15
N ASP A 140 -23.93 -4.41 15.42
CA ASP A 140 -24.08 -5.39 16.50
C ASP A 140 -23.66 -6.79 16.01
N LEU A 141 -22.70 -7.42 16.69
CA LEU A 141 -22.14 -8.72 16.33
C LEU A 141 -22.92 -9.85 17.00
N SER A 142 -23.91 -10.40 16.29
CA SER A 142 -24.45 -11.73 16.58
C SER A 142 -24.89 -12.42 15.28
N ASP A 143 -23.96 -13.15 14.67
CA ASP A 143 -24.11 -14.58 14.35
C ASP A 143 -23.14 -15.01 13.23
N SER A 144 -22.36 -16.03 13.59
CA SER A 144 -21.55 -16.84 12.69
C SER A 144 -22.42 -17.85 11.93
N SER A 145 -22.39 -17.86 10.60
CA SER A 145 -22.19 -19.08 9.79
C SER A 145 -22.39 -18.90 8.28
N SER A 146 -21.41 -19.43 7.53
CA SER A 146 -21.48 -20.07 6.21
C SER A 146 -21.96 -19.29 4.98
N GLY A 147 -21.20 -19.45 3.88
CA GLY A 147 -21.70 -19.32 2.51
C GLY A 147 -20.76 -18.54 1.61
N GLY A 148 -20.17 -19.22 0.63
CA GLY A 148 -19.16 -18.65 -0.27
C GLY A 148 -19.70 -17.79 -1.40
N GLY A 149 -18.76 -17.20 -2.14
CA GLY A 149 -18.94 -16.81 -3.54
C GLY A 149 -18.71 -15.33 -3.86
N GLY A 150 -17.66 -15.07 -4.65
CA GLY A 150 -17.74 -14.12 -5.77
C GLY A 150 -17.38 -12.65 -5.52
N GLY A 151 -16.19 -12.28 -6.01
CA GLY A 151 -15.92 -11.10 -6.84
C GLY A 151 -16.41 -9.72 -6.41
N GLY A 152 -15.47 -8.83 -6.11
CA GLY A 152 -15.70 -7.37 -6.13
C GLY A 152 -14.62 -6.62 -5.37
N GLY A 153 -13.78 -5.87 -6.08
CA GLY A 153 -12.78 -4.99 -5.50
C GLY A 153 -13.42 -3.97 -4.56
N GLY A 154 -13.18 -4.14 -3.27
CA GLY A 154 -13.59 -3.25 -2.20
C GLY A 154 -12.68 -3.54 -1.02
N PHE A 155 -12.22 -2.48 -0.37
CA PHE A 155 -11.31 -2.54 0.78
C PHE A 155 -11.86 -3.53 1.82
N SER A 156 -11.27 -4.73 1.88
CA SER A 156 -11.65 -5.74 2.86
C SER A 156 -11.43 -5.19 4.27
N PRO A 157 -12.37 -5.39 5.21
CA PRO A 157 -12.11 -5.13 6.62
C PRO A 157 -10.88 -5.94 7.08
N PRO A 158 -10.24 -5.60 8.21
CA PRO A 158 -9.13 -6.39 8.73
C PRO A 158 -9.56 -7.86 8.87
N VAL A 159 -9.02 -8.71 7.99
CA VAL A 159 -9.32 -10.15 7.93
C VAL A 159 -8.87 -10.78 9.24
N THR A 160 -9.78 -11.06 10.16
CA THR A 160 -9.48 -11.87 11.34
C THR A 160 -9.33 -13.33 10.90
N GLY A 161 -8.17 -13.94 11.13
CA GLY A 161 -7.92 -15.34 10.75
C GLY A 161 -6.59 -15.54 10.02
N LYS A 162 -6.50 -16.60 9.22
CA LYS A 162 -5.33 -16.90 8.38
C LYS A 162 -5.39 -16.13 7.07
N LEU A 163 -4.25 -15.62 6.62
CA LEU A 163 -4.11 -14.87 5.39
C LEU A 163 -3.56 -15.73 4.27
N THR A 164 -3.93 -15.40 3.03
CA THR A 164 -3.21 -15.86 1.84
C THR A 164 -1.84 -15.17 1.73
N GLU A 165 -0.95 -15.74 0.91
CA GLU A 165 0.34 -15.11 0.57
C GLU A 165 0.15 -13.66 0.10
N PHE A 166 -0.78 -13.47 -0.83
CA PHE A 166 -1.01 -12.18 -1.47
C PHE A 166 -1.54 -11.14 -0.48
N GLU A 167 -2.50 -11.52 0.37
CA GLU A 167 -3.04 -10.61 1.40
C GLU A 167 -1.95 -10.17 2.38
N ALA A 168 -1.15 -11.10 2.90
CA ALA A 168 -0.08 -10.79 3.84
C ALA A 168 0.98 -9.88 3.20
N ARG A 169 1.42 -10.18 1.97
CA ARG A 169 2.36 -9.32 1.23
C ARG A 169 1.79 -7.93 0.96
N ASN A 170 0.51 -7.83 0.63
CA ASN A 170 -0.14 -6.54 0.39
C ASN A 170 -0.19 -5.70 1.68
N LEU A 171 -0.51 -6.31 2.82
CA LEU A 171 -0.50 -5.61 4.11
C LEU A 171 0.90 -5.09 4.46
N PHE A 172 1.95 -5.91 4.28
CA PHE A 172 3.33 -5.48 4.49
C PHE A 172 3.76 -4.39 3.51
N SER A 173 3.39 -4.50 2.23
CA SER A 173 3.69 -3.48 1.22
C SER A 173 3.05 -2.13 1.56
N VAL A 174 1.77 -2.11 1.95
CA VAL A 174 1.06 -0.89 2.39
C VAL A 174 1.71 -0.30 3.64
N ALA A 175 2.21 -1.12 4.55
CA ALA A 175 2.92 -0.69 5.75
C ALA A 175 4.38 -0.25 5.49
N GLY A 176 4.88 -0.38 4.25
CA GLY A 176 6.27 -0.07 3.91
C GLY A 176 7.29 -1.03 4.53
N ILE A 177 6.90 -2.29 4.70
CA ILE A 177 7.72 -3.36 5.28
C ILE A 177 8.11 -4.32 4.15
N PRO A 178 9.36 -4.30 3.67
CA PRO A 178 9.82 -5.26 2.66
C PRO A 178 9.89 -6.69 3.21
N ILE A 179 9.79 -7.65 2.29
CA ILE A 179 10.01 -9.07 2.53
C ILE A 179 11.22 -9.47 1.69
N ASN A 180 12.23 -10.08 2.30
CA ASN A 180 13.53 -10.30 1.65
C ASN A 180 13.48 -11.29 0.47
N LYS A 181 12.52 -12.21 0.45
CA LYS A 181 12.45 -13.29 -0.54
C LYS A 181 11.03 -13.55 -1.04
N VAL A 182 10.97 -14.10 -2.24
CA VAL A 182 9.74 -14.51 -2.91
C VAL A 182 9.40 -15.95 -2.51
N CYS A 183 8.12 -16.23 -2.29
CA CYS A 183 7.58 -17.57 -2.14
C CYS A 183 7.21 -18.13 -3.52
N THR A 184 7.73 -19.28 -3.90
CA THR A 184 7.51 -19.85 -5.25
C THR A 184 6.23 -20.66 -5.37
N ASP A 185 5.75 -21.28 -4.30
CA ASP A 185 4.46 -21.98 -4.25
C ASP A 185 3.55 -21.33 -3.20
N VAL A 186 2.52 -20.64 -3.69
CA VAL A 186 1.53 -19.93 -2.86
C VAL A 186 0.29 -20.79 -2.56
N THR A 187 0.32 -22.08 -2.91
CA THR A 187 -0.83 -22.98 -2.77
C THR A 187 -0.68 -23.96 -1.62
N THR A 188 0.54 -24.42 -1.31
CA THR A 188 0.80 -25.32 -0.18
C THR A 188 2.15 -25.04 0.49
N LEU A 189 2.19 -25.17 1.83
CA LEU A 189 3.42 -24.95 2.61
C LEU A 189 4.46 -26.06 2.44
N VAL A 190 4.02 -27.30 2.18
CA VAL A 190 4.88 -28.49 2.21
C VAL A 190 5.75 -28.61 0.94
N ALA A 191 5.36 -27.96 -0.16
CA ALA A 191 6.04 -28.08 -1.44
C ALA A 191 7.11 -27.00 -1.69
N ASN A 192 7.23 -25.98 -0.84
CA ASN A 192 8.23 -24.94 -1.03
C ASN A 192 9.64 -25.44 -0.72
N PRO A 193 10.64 -25.18 -1.57
CA PRO A 193 12.03 -25.47 -1.24
C PRO A 193 12.53 -24.52 -0.13
N PRO A 194 13.55 -24.93 0.66
CA PRO A 194 14.08 -24.09 1.72
C PRO A 194 14.73 -22.82 1.17
N GLY A 195 14.83 -21.80 2.03
CA GLY A 195 15.53 -20.57 1.71
C GLY A 195 14.66 -19.50 1.04
N GLN A 196 13.34 -19.59 1.18
CA GLN A 196 12.37 -18.57 0.76
C GLN A 196 11.74 -17.90 2.00
N THR A 197 10.83 -16.95 1.76
CA THR A 197 10.01 -16.35 2.81
C THR A 197 8.58 -16.41 2.35
N CYS A 198 7.82 -17.33 2.93
CA CYS A 198 6.42 -17.57 2.60
C CYS A 198 5.53 -17.07 3.74
N LEU A 199 4.31 -16.68 3.43
CA LEU A 199 3.32 -16.14 4.36
C LEU A 199 1.96 -16.81 4.18
N VAL A 200 1.83 -17.84 3.33
CA VAL A 200 0.57 -18.58 3.18
C VAL A 200 0.14 -19.14 4.53
N GLY A 201 -1.11 -18.89 4.89
CA GLY A 201 -1.69 -19.38 6.15
C GLY A 201 -1.16 -18.68 7.40
N ILE A 202 -0.40 -17.58 7.28
CA ILE A 202 0.05 -16.80 8.43
C ILE A 202 -1.16 -16.21 9.17
N ASN A 203 -1.11 -16.14 10.50
CA ASN A 203 -2.19 -15.52 11.25
C ASN A 203 -2.13 -14.00 11.08
N ARG A 204 -3.30 -13.37 10.91
CA ARG A 204 -3.42 -11.92 10.81
C ARG A 204 -2.77 -11.21 12.00
N ALA A 205 -2.97 -11.72 13.21
CA ALA A 205 -2.39 -11.13 14.41
C ALA A 205 -0.85 -11.07 14.36
N THR A 206 -0.22 -12.08 13.76
CA THR A 206 1.24 -12.11 13.57
C THR A 206 1.71 -11.03 12.60
N VAL A 207 0.97 -10.80 11.51
CA VAL A 207 1.25 -9.71 10.56
C VAL A 207 1.01 -8.34 11.20
N ASP A 208 -0.11 -8.18 11.91
CA ASP A 208 -0.46 -6.92 12.57
C ASP A 208 0.54 -6.53 13.67
N GLU A 209 1.13 -7.50 14.37
CA GLU A 209 2.18 -7.25 15.36
C GLU A 209 3.42 -6.61 14.74
N VAL A 210 3.87 -7.10 13.57
CA VAL A 210 5.04 -6.52 12.87
C VAL A 210 4.72 -5.13 12.30
N ILE A 211 3.49 -4.91 11.82
CA ILE A 211 3.01 -3.59 11.39
C ILE A 211 2.93 -2.62 12.59
N ALA A 212 2.47 -3.10 13.74
CA ALA A 212 2.42 -2.32 14.97
C ALA A 212 3.84 -1.92 15.40
N LEU A 213 4.80 -2.86 15.38
CA LEU A 213 6.21 -2.59 15.66
C LEU A 213 6.77 -1.49 14.75
N LYS A 214 6.51 -1.56 13.44
CA LYS A 214 6.92 -0.53 12.47
C LYS A 214 6.33 0.84 12.80
N THR A 215 5.07 0.87 13.24
CA THR A 215 4.36 2.10 13.60
C THR A 215 4.96 2.76 14.84
N VAL A 216 5.30 1.96 15.86
CA VAL A 216 5.85 2.49 17.13
C VAL A 216 7.36 2.71 17.10
N CYS A 217 8.07 2.13 16.11
CA CYS A 217 9.47 2.43 15.83
C CYS A 217 9.68 3.02 14.42
N PRO A 218 9.42 4.33 14.23
CA PRO A 218 9.59 4.98 12.92
C PRO A 218 11.01 4.90 12.35
N SER A 219 12.02 4.84 13.22
CA SER A 219 13.43 4.70 12.85
C SER A 219 13.85 3.26 12.54
N CYS A 220 13.01 2.26 12.81
CA CYS A 220 13.32 0.87 12.51
C CYS A 220 13.07 0.59 11.02
N SER A 221 14.14 0.21 10.32
CA SER A 221 14.01 -0.50 9.04
C SER A 221 13.76 -1.96 9.39
N ILE A 222 12.53 -2.42 9.15
CA ILE A 222 12.10 -3.79 9.44
C ILE A 222 11.95 -4.49 8.10
N VAL A 223 12.58 -5.64 7.97
CA VAL A 223 12.48 -6.56 6.84
C VAL A 223 11.98 -7.90 7.37
N VAL A 224 10.91 -8.42 6.79
CA VAL A 224 10.47 -9.80 7.09
C VAL A 224 11.43 -10.77 6.40
N THR A 225 12.02 -11.67 7.18
CA THR A 225 13.06 -12.60 6.72
C THR A 225 12.61 -14.05 6.67
N GLY A 226 11.50 -14.37 7.34
CA GLY A 226 10.93 -15.71 7.46
C GLY A 226 9.48 -15.64 7.92
N GLY A 227 8.71 -16.64 7.57
CA GLY A 227 7.27 -16.70 7.81
C GLY A 227 6.81 -18.14 7.97
N THR A 228 5.99 -18.65 7.06
CA THR A 228 5.37 -19.97 7.13
C THR A 228 6.10 -21.05 6.31
N GLU A 229 7.23 -20.70 5.66
CA GLU A 229 8.03 -21.63 4.85
C GLU A 229 8.51 -22.87 5.62
N PRO A 230 8.81 -23.99 4.93
CA PRO A 230 9.38 -25.16 5.57
C PRO A 230 10.84 -24.93 5.99
N GLY A 231 11.29 -25.70 6.98
CA GLY A 231 12.64 -25.62 7.54
C GLY A 231 12.69 -25.20 9.01
N HIS A 232 11.55 -24.88 9.60
CA HIS A 232 11.39 -24.52 11.01
C HIS A 232 10.93 -25.70 11.87
N GLU A 233 11.24 -25.65 13.17
CA GLU A 233 10.79 -26.66 14.13
C GLU A 233 9.25 -26.73 14.19
N PRO A 234 8.66 -27.94 14.15
CA PRO A 234 7.22 -28.11 14.23
C PRO A 234 6.70 -27.85 15.66
N GLY A 235 5.43 -27.49 15.77
CA GLY A 235 4.78 -27.29 17.06
C GLY A 235 3.47 -26.52 16.94
N ALA A 236 2.71 -26.43 18.03
CA ALA A 236 1.47 -25.64 18.06
C ALA A 236 1.76 -24.16 17.77
N CYS A 237 2.73 -23.59 18.50
CA CYS A 237 3.25 -22.24 18.31
C CYS A 237 4.41 -22.25 17.30
N SER A 238 4.13 -22.44 16.02
CA SER A 238 5.17 -22.59 14.99
C SER A 238 4.96 -21.66 13.80
N HIS A 239 6.03 -21.52 13.00
CA HIS A 239 6.02 -20.90 11.68
C HIS A 239 4.99 -21.53 10.78
N ALA A 240 4.99 -22.87 10.66
CA ALA A 240 4.05 -23.61 9.82
C ALA A 240 2.58 -23.36 10.20
N ASN A 241 2.29 -23.11 11.48
CA ASN A 241 0.95 -22.78 11.96
C ASN A 241 0.64 -21.28 11.94
N GLY A 242 1.54 -20.45 11.45
CA GLY A 242 1.35 -19.01 11.27
C GLY A 242 1.38 -18.18 12.54
N PHE A 243 1.86 -18.75 13.67
CA PHE A 243 1.99 -18.03 14.95
C PHE A 243 3.31 -17.28 15.08
N LYS A 244 4.28 -17.61 14.21
CA LYS A 244 5.63 -17.07 14.24
C LYS A 244 5.98 -16.32 12.95
N ILE A 245 6.84 -15.32 13.06
CA ILE A 245 7.39 -14.57 11.94
C ILE A 245 8.79 -14.07 12.30
N ASP A 246 9.70 -14.11 11.33
CA ASP A 246 11.07 -13.63 11.51
C ASP A 246 11.24 -12.25 10.89
N ILE A 247 11.91 -11.36 11.60
CA ILE A 247 12.36 -10.07 11.09
C ILE A 247 13.87 -9.90 11.27
N ASP A 248 14.46 -9.00 10.49
CA ASP A 248 15.87 -8.64 10.61
C ASP A 248 16.25 -8.08 12.00
N ASP A 249 17.51 -8.28 12.39
CA ASP A 249 18.07 -7.85 13.68
C ASP A 249 18.88 -6.55 13.55
N THR A 250 18.36 -5.56 12.81
CA THR A 250 19.06 -4.29 12.63
C THR A 250 19.31 -3.57 13.96
N ALA A 251 20.32 -2.69 14.00
CA ALA A 251 20.69 -1.96 15.20
C ALA A 251 19.50 -1.21 15.83
N ASN A 252 18.67 -0.54 15.01
CA ASN A 252 17.51 0.20 15.50
C ASN A 252 16.42 -0.72 16.05
N VAL A 253 16.14 -1.85 15.40
CA VAL A 253 15.19 -2.86 15.89
C VAL A 253 15.67 -3.42 17.23
N ASN A 254 16.95 -3.80 17.30
CA ASN A 254 17.57 -4.30 18.51
C ASN A 254 17.45 -3.31 19.67
N THR A 255 17.85 -2.05 19.45
CA THR A 255 17.78 -1.01 20.49
C THR A 255 16.35 -0.76 20.92
N TYR A 256 15.41 -0.68 19.98
CA TYR A 256 14.01 -0.44 20.29
C TYR A 256 13.42 -1.56 21.17
N ILE A 257 13.54 -2.82 20.73
CA ILE A 257 12.99 -3.98 21.44
C ILE A 257 13.61 -4.07 22.84
N THR A 258 14.95 -4.04 22.93
CA THR A 258 15.65 -4.22 24.21
C THR A 258 15.44 -3.08 25.20
N SER A 259 15.08 -1.88 24.74
CA SER A 259 14.84 -0.72 25.60
C SER A 259 13.38 -0.56 26.01
N ASN A 260 12.43 -1.05 25.21
CA ASN A 260 11.00 -0.79 25.42
C ASN A 260 10.19 -2.02 25.84
N PHE A 261 10.64 -3.23 25.51
CA PHE A 261 9.94 -4.46 25.86
C PHE A 261 10.49 -5.07 27.15
N LYS A 262 9.65 -5.78 27.88
CA LYS A 262 10.01 -6.38 29.16
C LYS A 262 10.88 -7.61 28.93
N PRO A 263 12.09 -7.69 29.52
CA PRO A 263 12.87 -8.93 29.49
C PRO A 263 12.10 -10.08 30.14
N SER A 264 11.99 -11.21 29.45
CA SER A 264 11.22 -12.38 29.89
C SER A 264 12.05 -13.66 30.01
N GLY A 265 13.37 -13.52 30.06
CA GLY A 265 14.31 -14.63 30.31
C GLY A 265 15.03 -15.08 29.04
N ALA A 266 15.37 -16.36 28.99
CA ALA A 266 16.01 -16.99 27.83
C ALA A 266 15.20 -18.22 27.38
N ARG A 267 15.13 -18.44 26.07
CA ARG A 267 14.43 -19.56 25.47
C ARG A 267 15.14 -20.86 25.79
N ALA A 268 14.41 -21.86 26.29
CA ALA A 268 15.01 -23.09 26.81
C ALA A 268 15.73 -23.94 25.76
N SER A 269 15.32 -23.86 24.49
CA SER A 269 15.85 -24.68 23.39
C SER A 269 17.27 -24.28 22.97
N ASP A 270 17.56 -22.98 22.96
CA ASP A 270 18.76 -22.43 22.32
C ASP A 270 19.38 -21.22 23.06
N GLY A 271 18.75 -20.77 24.15
CA GLY A 271 19.25 -19.67 24.96
C GLY A 271 18.97 -18.27 24.40
N ALA A 272 18.14 -18.14 23.35
CA ALA A 272 17.78 -16.84 22.79
C ALA A 272 17.17 -15.92 23.86
N ALA A 273 17.65 -14.67 23.93
CA ALA A 273 17.12 -13.71 24.90
C ALA A 273 15.68 -13.32 24.53
N LEU A 274 14.76 -13.39 25.49
CA LEU A 274 13.34 -13.15 25.28
C LEU A 274 12.92 -11.77 25.81
N TYR A 275 12.09 -11.09 25.02
CA TYR A 275 11.47 -9.82 25.36
C TYR A 275 9.98 -9.89 25.05
N THR A 276 9.13 -9.47 25.99
CA THR A 276 7.67 -9.48 25.80
C THR A 276 7.17 -8.04 25.76
N ASN A 277 6.39 -7.71 24.73
CA ASN A 277 5.77 -6.39 24.62
C ASN A 277 4.46 -6.32 25.44
N SER A 278 3.72 -5.21 25.31
CA SER A 278 2.45 -5.01 26.02
C SER A 278 1.26 -5.78 25.41
N SER A 279 1.33 -6.22 24.15
CA SER A 279 0.32 -7.09 23.53
C SER A 279 0.43 -8.56 23.97
N GLY A 280 1.56 -8.92 24.60
CA GLY A 280 1.89 -10.29 24.98
C GLY A 280 2.66 -11.06 23.90
N ALA A 281 3.04 -10.41 22.79
CA ALA A 281 3.93 -11.00 21.81
C ALA A 281 5.34 -11.17 22.40
N VAL A 282 5.96 -12.32 22.10
CA VAL A 282 7.30 -12.67 22.60
C VAL A 282 8.30 -12.61 21.45
N TYR A 283 9.33 -11.81 21.65
CA TYR A 283 10.43 -11.57 20.73
C TYR A 283 11.66 -12.33 21.24
N ALA A 284 12.11 -13.32 20.48
CA ALA A 284 13.33 -14.06 20.74
C ALA A 284 14.46 -13.52 19.87
N ARG A 285 15.54 -13.05 20.49
CA ARG A 285 16.73 -12.60 19.75
C ARG A 285 17.59 -13.79 19.38
N GLU A 286 17.47 -14.23 18.13
CA GLU A 286 18.35 -15.23 17.55
C GLU A 286 19.61 -14.57 16.98
N SER A 287 20.55 -15.39 16.49
CA SER A 287 21.88 -14.93 16.09
C SER A 287 21.91 -13.86 14.97
N ASN A 288 20.90 -13.84 14.10
CA ASN A 288 20.85 -12.99 12.90
C ASN A 288 19.43 -12.50 12.54
N HIS A 289 18.45 -12.70 13.42
CA HIS A 289 17.07 -12.26 13.25
C HIS A 289 16.35 -12.25 14.60
N TRP A 290 15.17 -11.64 14.62
CA TRP A 290 14.20 -11.78 15.71
C TRP A 290 13.12 -12.75 15.29
N ASP A 291 12.91 -13.77 16.12
CA ASP A 291 11.80 -14.70 16.01
C ASP A 291 10.65 -14.22 16.91
N ILE A 292 9.50 -13.88 16.32
CA ILE A 292 8.37 -13.26 17.01
C ILE A 292 7.21 -14.24 17.10
N VAL A 293 6.77 -14.55 18.32
CA VAL A 293 5.60 -15.40 18.59
C VAL A 293 4.43 -14.55 19.06
N VAL A 294 3.26 -14.72 18.44
CA VAL A 294 2.05 -13.93 18.73
C VAL A 294 0.87 -14.83 19.08
N GLY A 295 0.18 -14.55 20.19
CA GLY A 295 -1.13 -15.16 20.49
C GLY A 295 -1.10 -16.67 20.76
N CYS A 296 0.07 -17.23 21.11
CA CYS A 296 0.18 -18.61 21.51
C CYS A 296 0.32 -18.71 23.04
N ALA A 297 -0.62 -19.41 23.68
CA ALA A 297 -0.72 -19.61 25.12
C ALA A 297 -0.72 -21.10 25.47
#